data_AF-A0A9E2IHM6-F1
#
_entry.id   AF-A0A9E2IHM6-F1
#
_cell.length_a   1.000
_cell.length_b   1.000
_cell.length_c   1.000
_cell.angle_alpha   90.00
_cell.angle_beta   90.00
_cell.angle_gamma   90.00
#
_symmetry.space_group_name_H-M   'P 1'
#
loop_
_entity.id
_entity.type
_entity.pdbx_description
1 polymer ?
#
loop_
_entity_poly.entity_id
_entity_poly.type
_entity_poly.pdbx_seq_one_letter_code
_entity_poly.pdbx_strand_id
1 'polypeptide(L)'
;MPIVIKAQKGDNVRDLMRRFKKATSTTDIVTMVKDRRYNIKQAQQRNVVNSQKRRLKKKVRSLKKMKNVPPRVIEYLTERLSQ
;
A
#
# COMPACT_ATOMS: atom_id res chain seq x y z
N MET A 1 1.42 -16.28 2.24
CA MET A 1 -0.06 -16.25 2.24
C MET A 1 -0.53 -16.27 0.80
N PRO A 2 -1.27 -17.30 0.35
CA PRO A 2 -1.77 -17.34 -1.02
C PRO A 2 -2.91 -16.34 -1.20
N ILE A 3 -2.87 -15.55 -2.28
CA ILE A 3 -4.01 -14.74 -2.73
C ILE A 3 -4.85 -15.61 -3.65
N VAL A 4 -6.05 -15.99 -3.20
CA VAL A 4 -7.00 -16.76 -3.99
C VAL A 4 -8.20 -15.87 -4.29
N ILE A 5 -8.51 -15.67 -5.57
CA ILE A 5 -9.68 -14.91 -6.02
C ILE A 5 -10.57 -15.84 -6.84
N LYS A 6 -11.77 -16.08 -6.32
CA LYS A 6 -12.79 -16.87 -6.98
C LYS A 6 -13.52 -16.00 -8.00
N ALA A 7 -13.82 -16.56 -9.16
CA ALA A 7 -14.71 -15.93 -10.13
C ALA A 7 -16.16 -15.96 -9.64
N GLN A 8 -16.92 -14.90 -9.91
CA GLN A 8 -18.35 -14.84 -9.70
C GLN A 8 -19.07 -14.98 -11.04
N LYS A 9 -20.35 -15.38 -11.00
CA LYS A 9 -21.17 -15.54 -12.20
C LYS A 9 -21.34 -14.19 -12.90
N GLY A 10 -20.93 -14.12 -14.17
CA GLY A 10 -20.97 -12.90 -14.98
C GLY A 10 -19.66 -12.08 -14.98
N ASP A 11 -18.63 -12.52 -14.25
CA ASP A 11 -17.34 -11.82 -14.28
C ASP A 11 -16.59 -12.03 -15.60
N ASN A 12 -16.08 -10.92 -16.14
CA ASN A 12 -15.10 -10.97 -17.21
C ASN A 12 -13.68 -11.20 -16.61
N VAL A 13 -12.79 -11.84 -17.37
CA VAL A 13 -11.38 -12.04 -17.02
C VAL A 13 -10.71 -10.73 -16.58
N ARG A 14 -11.05 -9.62 -17.25
CA ARG A 14 -10.52 -8.29 -16.91
C ARG A 14 -10.86 -7.86 -15.48
N ASP A 15 -12.04 -8.18 -15.00
CA ASP A 15 -12.48 -7.80 -13.66
C ASP A 15 -11.87 -8.72 -12.58
N LEU A 16 -11.65 -9.99 -12.92
CA LEU A 16 -10.84 -10.89 -12.09
C LEU A 16 -9.39 -10.36 -11.94
N MET A 17 -8.76 -9.95 -13.05
CA MET A 17 -7.42 -9.35 -13.03
C MET A 17 -7.37 -8.06 -12.21
N ARG A 18 -8.39 -7.20 -12.28
CA ARG A 18 -8.45 -5.97 -11.48
C ARG A 18 -8.52 -6.27 -9.99
N ARG A 19 -9.38 -7.21 -9.58
CA ARG A 19 -9.48 -7.65 -8.18
C ARG A 19 -8.18 -8.27 -7.69
N PHE A 20 -7.51 -9.05 -8.55
CA PHE A 20 -6.19 -9.61 -8.25
C PHE A 20 -5.14 -8.53 -8.04
N LYS A 21 -5.02 -7.57 -8.96
CA LYS A 21 -4.11 -6.44 -8.83
C LYS A 21 -4.37 -5.65 -7.53
N LYS A 22 -5.65 -5.43 -7.19
CA LYS A 22 -6.03 -4.75 -5.95
C LYS A 22 -5.57 -5.54 -4.72
N ALA A 23 -5.84 -6.84 -4.65
CA ALA A 23 -5.43 -7.70 -3.54
C ALA A 23 -3.89 -7.79 -3.39
N THR A 24 -3.16 -7.90 -4.51
CA THR A 24 -1.68 -7.90 -4.50
C THR A 24 -1.11 -6.57 -4.03
N SER A 25 -1.79 -5.45 -4.32
CA SER A 25 -1.36 -4.13 -3.87
C SER A 25 -1.64 -3.90 -2.39
N THR A 26 -2.78 -4.38 -1.87
CA THR A 26 -3.13 -4.27 -0.45
C THR A 26 -2.16 -5.05 0.44
N THR A 27 -1.72 -6.22 -0.02
CA THR A 27 -0.79 -7.09 0.71
C THR A 27 0.68 -6.72 0.52
N ASP A 28 0.98 -5.83 -0.43
CA ASP A 28 2.33 -5.36 -0.77
C ASP A 28 3.37 -6.48 -1.02
N ILE A 29 2.89 -7.64 -1.51
CA ILE A 29 3.71 -8.86 -1.70
C ILE A 29 4.89 -8.62 -2.63
N VAL A 30 4.71 -7.82 -3.68
CA VAL A 30 5.77 -7.55 -4.66
C VAL A 30 6.95 -6.84 -4.00
N THR A 31 6.67 -5.83 -3.18
CA THR A 31 7.70 -5.09 -2.43
C THR A 31 8.37 -6.01 -1.42
N MET A 32 7.57 -6.79 -0.67
CA MET A 32 8.09 -7.75 0.31
C MET A 32 9.05 -8.77 -0.31
N VAL A 33 8.72 -9.33 -1.49
CA VAL A 33 9.58 -10.30 -2.17
C VAL A 33 10.85 -9.62 -2.69
N LYS A 34 10.77 -8.39 -3.20
CA LYS A 34 11.95 -7.63 -3.65
C LYS A 34 12.90 -7.32 -2.49
N ASP A 35 12.36 -6.89 -1.36
CA ASP A 35 13.13 -6.55 -0.17
C ASP A 35 13.79 -7.79 0.46
N ARG A 36 13.18 -8.97 0.32
CA ARG A 36 13.73 -10.26 0.78
C ARG A 36 14.68 -10.93 -0.21
N ARG A 37 14.82 -10.40 -1.43
CA ARG A 37 15.68 -10.99 -2.47
C ARG A 37 17.15 -10.97 -2.08
N TYR A 38 17.57 -9.95 -1.35
CA TYR A 38 18.95 -9.76 -0.92
C TYR A 38 18.99 -9.49 0.58
N ASN A 39 20.09 -9.85 1.23
CA ASN A 39 20.30 -9.49 2.63
C ASN A 39 20.59 -7.99 2.74
N ILE A 40 19.74 -7.28 3.48
CA ILE A 40 19.86 -5.84 3.74
C ILE A 40 20.18 -5.65 5.21
N LYS A 41 21.15 -4.79 5.53
CA LYS A 41 21.49 -4.48 6.93
C LYS A 41 20.28 -3.87 7.63
N GLN A 42 20.03 -4.25 8.89
CA GLN A 42 18.90 -3.72 9.68
C GLN A 42 18.87 -2.18 9.71
N ALA A 43 20.02 -1.52 9.78
CA ALA A 43 20.11 -0.06 9.73
C ALA A 43 19.54 0.53 8.43
N GLN A 44 19.83 -0.09 7.28
CA GLN A 44 19.29 0.32 5.99
C GLN A 44 17.77 0.09 5.93
N GLN A 45 17.29 -1.03 6.46
CA GLN A 45 15.85 -1.32 6.54
C GLN A 45 15.12 -0.26 7.38
N ARG A 46 15.66 0.11 8.56
CA ARG A 46 15.11 1.19 9.39
C ARG A 46 15.08 2.53 8.66
N ASN A 47 16.12 2.85 7.89
CA ASN A 47 16.18 4.09 7.11
C ASN A 47 15.09 4.14 6.03
N VAL A 48 14.83 3.03 5.35
CA VAL A 48 13.75 2.93 4.35
C VAL A 48 12.39 3.18 5.01
N VAL A 49 12.10 2.51 6.12
CA VAL A 49 10.83 2.68 6.86
C VAL A 49 10.67 4.13 7.34
N ASN A 50 11.71 4.72 7.92
CA ASN A 50 11.68 6.11 8.39
C ASN A 50 11.45 7.10 7.24
N SER A 51 12.10 6.87 6.09
CA SER A 51 11.92 7.68 4.88
C SER A 51 10.48 7.60 4.37
N GLN A 52 9.90 6.40 4.33
CA GLN A 52 8.50 6.18 3.93
C GLN A 52 7.53 6.89 4.90
N LYS A 53 7.69 6.72 6.21
CA LYS A 53 6.88 7.42 7.24
C LYS A 53 7.00 8.93 7.11
N ARG A 54 8.22 9.47 6.88
CA ARG A 54 8.43 10.92 6.67
C ARG A 54 7.69 11.43 5.43
N ARG A 55 7.78 10.72 4.30
CA ARG A 55 7.06 11.06 3.06
C ARG A 55 5.55 11.05 3.27
N LEU A 56 5.03 10.03 3.96
CA LEU A 56 3.60 9.89 4.24
C LEU A 56 3.10 11.01 5.17
N LYS A 57 3.84 11.36 6.23
CA LYS A 57 3.54 12.51 7.10
C LYS A 57 3.47 13.83 6.32
N LYS A 58 4.44 14.07 5.42
CA LYS A 58 4.44 15.27 4.56
C LYS A 58 3.20 15.30 3.67
N LYS A 59 2.85 14.17 3.05
CA LYS A 59 1.65 14.05 2.20
C LYS A 59 0.37 14.34 2.97
N VAL A 60 0.18 13.74 4.15
CA VAL A 60 -1.00 13.99 5.01
C VAL A 60 -1.10 15.47 5.38
N ARG A 61 0.00 16.10 5.80
CA ARG A 61 0.01 17.53 6.13
C ARG A 61 -0.36 18.41 4.93
N SER A 62 0.13 18.08 3.75
CA SER A 62 -0.20 18.79 2.52
C SER A 62 -1.68 18.63 2.16
N LEU A 63 -2.22 17.40 2.21
CA LEU A 63 -3.62 17.12 1.89
C LEU A 63 -4.60 17.79 2.87
N LYS A 64 -4.27 17.86 4.16
CA LYS A 64 -5.08 18.56 5.17
C LYS A 64 -5.24 20.07 4.89
N LYS A 65 -4.33 20.67 4.11
CA LYS A 65 -4.41 22.09 3.72
C LYS A 65 -5.25 22.33 2.46
N MET A 66 -5.63 21.29 1.74
CA MET A 66 -6.38 21.38 0.49
C MET A 66 -7.89 21.33 0.77
N LYS A 67 -8.67 22.18 0.11
CA LYS A 67 -10.12 22.31 0.34
C LYS A 67 -10.95 21.17 -0.27
N ASN A 68 -10.42 20.46 -1.26
CA ASN A 68 -11.16 19.49 -2.09
C ASN A 68 -10.66 18.05 -1.92
N VAL A 69 -10.23 17.67 -0.72
CA VAL A 69 -9.77 16.30 -0.44
C VAL A 69 -10.84 15.55 0.33
N PRO A 70 -11.29 14.37 -0.14
CA PRO A 70 -12.25 13.56 0.60
C PRO A 70 -11.68 13.16 1.98
N PRO A 71 -12.44 13.32 3.09
CA PRO A 71 -11.96 13.00 4.44
C PRO A 71 -11.43 11.56 4.58
N ARG A 72 -12.09 10.62 3.91
CA ARG A 72 -11.72 9.20 3.85
C ARG A 72 -10.28 8.95 3.37
N VAL A 73 -9.76 9.79 2.47
CA VAL A 73 -8.37 9.67 1.99
C VAL A 73 -7.39 10.05 3.09
N ILE A 74 -7.72 11.05 3.90
CA ILE A 74 -6.88 11.49 5.01
C ILE A 74 -6.88 10.43 6.10
N GLU A 75 -8.06 9.91 6.46
CA GLU A 75 -8.25 8.82 7.44
C GLU A 75 -7.40 7.59 7.08
N TYR A 76 -7.52 7.13 5.83
CA TYR A 76 -6.74 6.00 5.32
C TYR A 76 -5.22 6.24 5.42
N LEU A 77 -4.76 7.45 5.07
CA LEU A 77 -3.32 7.78 5.16
C LEU A 77 -2.84 7.93 6.61
N THR A 78 -3.72 8.33 7.54
CA THR A 78 -3.41 8.38 8.96
C THR A 78 -3.36 7.00 9.61
N GLU A 79 -4.26 6.08 9.25
CA GLU A 79 -4.18 4.67 9.66
C GLU A 79 -2.89 4.02 9.17
N ARG A 80 -2.45 4.35 7.96
CA ARG A 80 -1.18 3.85 7.42
C ARG A 80 0.06 4.44 8.11
N LEU A 81 -0.09 5.54 8.86
CA LEU A 81 0.99 6.11 9.67
C LEU A 81 1.10 5.51 11.07
N SER A 82 0.00 4.97 11.62
CA SER A 82 -0.04 4.35 12.94
C SER A 82 0.48 2.91 12.92
N GLN A 83 0.49 2.25 11.75
CA GLN A 83 1.24 1.01 11.47
C GLN A 83 2.75 1.29 11.37
#